data_AF-A0A8H8JNK4-F1
#
_entry.id   AF-A0A8H8JNK4-F1
#
_cell.length_a   1.000
_cell.length_b   1.000
_cell.length_c   1.000
_cell.angle_alpha   90.00
_cell.angle_beta   90.00
_cell.angle_gamma   90.00
#
_symmetry.space_group_name_H-M   'P 1'
#
loop_
_entity.id
_entity.type
_entity.pdbx_description
1 polymer ?
#
loop_
_entity_poly.entity_id
_entity_poly.type
_entity_poly.pdbx_seq_one_letter_code
_entity_poly.pdbx_strand_id
1 'polypeptide(L)'
;MLPVNKLAILASLIVSNVVAAPWNPTPRHATHRVRAIGPNKIELTSYHPPGVFQTFGEGVSPPLSRRATGDASPTEMAQKFLENKLGVSASELSRLSGHTSDAGSFEYFTQMINGVPVANAVANVAMKDGKVVSYGANFVKPKNIAPIQAKLSLDDAISSAEKATGATFNKWSPKREYVVKDTGDAVLVHAIQVQNNKTGEWYEVSVNGANGEITQIVNFVSDASYHVVPFAMQDPTKGYSIQTDPADKTASPNGWHAIGTTTTSETSGNNVIAYKGDDPSLAGTRLSKASSETNNYDYAYSPGVEPSSDPNVDAAIVNAFYTANMIHDWTYKYGFTEEAFNFQNDNGKSGGAGNDRVQLSVQDASGSNNANFATPPDGQPGQMRMYTWTYTTPNRDGALENDIITHEYGHGVSNRLTGGGTGRCLQTMEAGGMGEGWSDALADLAQVNSATLGDFALGSFVTNKTRDNESQSLVHAIGEVWALIWHEIIASLLSKYGYTEDRFDSEGTGGNIKAMHIFIAAFQIQPCNPTFLSARDAVIQADANKFGGANKCLLWQAFAKRGLGVGATASKVDNTDVPAGC
;
A
#
# COMPACT_ATOMS: atom_id res chain seq x y z
N MET A 1 16.05 62.33 29.74
CA MET A 1 16.94 61.46 28.94
C MET A 1 16.79 60.04 29.46
N LEU A 2 16.67 59.06 28.57
CA LEU A 2 16.90 57.62 28.84
C LEU A 2 18.43 57.38 29.02
N PRO A 3 18.96 56.21 29.46
CA PRO A 3 18.36 54.85 29.34
C PRO A 3 18.63 53.77 30.46
N VAL A 4 17.79 52.70 30.48
CA VAL A 4 18.14 51.24 30.56
C VAL A 4 18.87 50.68 31.83
N ASN A 5 18.44 49.65 32.59
CA ASN A 5 18.04 48.27 32.22
C ASN A 5 17.57 47.40 33.44
N LYS A 6 16.62 46.45 33.26
CA LYS A 6 16.43 45.12 33.97
C LYS A 6 16.31 45.11 35.53
N LEU A 7 15.63 44.20 36.26
CA LEU A 7 14.77 43.00 36.10
C LEU A 7 13.66 43.10 37.19
N ALA A 8 12.63 42.23 37.32
CA ALA A 8 11.74 41.51 36.39
C ALA A 8 10.68 40.76 37.23
N ILE A 9 9.43 40.61 36.76
CA ILE A 9 8.42 39.69 37.33
C ILE A 9 7.73 38.96 36.18
N LEU A 10 7.77 37.63 36.20
CA LEU A 10 7.17 36.75 35.20
C LEU A 10 5.79 36.28 35.69
N ALA A 11 4.71 36.71 35.04
CA ALA A 11 3.37 36.21 35.29
C ALA A 11 2.95 35.28 34.14
N SER A 12 2.98 33.97 34.38
CA SER A 12 2.64 32.94 33.40
C SER A 12 1.13 32.84 33.20
N LEU A 13 0.60 33.58 32.22
CA LEU A 13 -0.74 33.36 31.68
C LEU A 13 -0.75 32.08 30.84
N ILE A 14 -1.33 31.02 31.39
CA ILE A 14 -1.58 29.76 30.68
C ILE A 14 -2.65 30.05 29.61
N VAL A 15 -2.25 30.13 28.35
CA VAL A 15 -3.18 30.05 27.23
C VAL A 15 -3.64 28.60 27.13
N SER A 16 -4.87 28.36 27.57
CA SER A 16 -5.53 27.07 27.37
C SER A 16 -5.79 26.87 25.88
N ASN A 17 -4.90 26.15 25.20
CA ASN A 17 -5.16 25.62 23.87
C ASN A 17 -6.36 24.67 23.97
N VAL A 18 -7.50 25.10 23.44
CA VAL A 18 -8.65 24.22 23.22
C VAL A 18 -8.28 23.31 22.05
N VAL A 19 -7.62 22.20 22.37
CA VAL A 19 -7.52 21.07 21.44
C VAL A 19 -8.93 20.53 21.30
N ALA A 20 -9.60 20.91 20.21
CA ALA A 20 -10.87 20.29 19.84
C ALA A 20 -10.64 18.78 19.73
N ALA A 21 -11.46 17.99 20.45
CA ALA A 21 -11.36 16.54 20.42
C ALA A 21 -11.40 16.04 18.96
N PRO A 22 -10.60 15.02 18.59
CA PRO A 22 -10.63 14.48 17.24
C PRO A 22 -12.03 13.95 16.94
N TRP A 23 -12.69 14.56 15.96
CA TRP A 23 -14.00 14.11 15.50
C TRP A 23 -13.86 12.73 14.85
N ASN A 24 -14.91 11.91 14.99
CA ASN A 24 -14.98 10.57 14.40
C ASN A 24 -14.53 10.63 12.91
N PRO A 25 -13.58 9.79 12.45
CA PRO A 25 -13.01 9.89 11.10
C PRO A 25 -13.98 9.49 9.98
N THR A 26 -14.91 8.55 10.21
CA THR A 26 -15.74 7.96 9.15
C THR A 26 -16.53 8.96 8.31
N PRO A 27 -17.18 10.02 8.88
CA PRO A 27 -17.89 11.03 8.08
C PRO A 27 -16.99 11.91 7.22
N ARG A 28 -15.67 12.00 7.50
CA ARG A 28 -14.75 12.80 6.68
C ARG A 28 -14.41 12.12 5.36
N HIS A 29 -14.45 10.79 5.26
CA HIS A 29 -14.06 10.06 4.03
C HIS A 29 -14.88 10.48 2.80
N ALA A 30 -16.16 10.87 2.98
CA ALA A 30 -17.02 11.32 1.88
C ALA A 30 -16.73 12.75 1.38
N THR A 31 -15.85 13.51 2.05
CA THR A 31 -15.62 14.94 1.79
C THR A 31 -14.15 15.37 1.88
N HIS A 32 -13.25 14.53 2.39
CA HIS A 32 -11.84 14.84 2.59
C HIS A 32 -10.96 13.70 2.07
N ARG A 33 -9.83 14.04 1.44
CA ARG A 33 -8.80 13.08 1.04
C ARG A 33 -7.42 13.60 1.45
N VAL A 34 -6.70 12.81 2.25
CA VAL A 34 -5.28 13.03 2.54
C VAL A 34 -4.45 12.37 1.44
N ARG A 35 -3.36 13.00 1.02
CA ARG A 35 -2.39 12.46 0.05
C ARG A 35 -0.97 12.88 0.47
N ALA A 36 -0.04 11.93 0.54
CA ALA A 36 1.39 12.21 0.54
C ALA A 36 1.84 12.45 -0.91
N ILE A 37 2.52 13.57 -1.19
CA ILE A 37 2.83 14.01 -2.55
C ILE A 37 4.30 14.39 -2.72
N GLY A 38 4.85 14.05 -3.89
CA GLY A 38 6.21 14.37 -4.29
C GLY A 38 7.30 13.60 -3.53
N PRO A 39 8.58 13.83 -3.86
CA PRO A 39 9.71 13.09 -3.28
C PRO A 39 9.87 13.31 -1.76
N ASN A 40 9.28 14.37 -1.22
CA ASN A 40 9.29 14.70 0.21
C ASN A 40 8.07 14.16 0.97
N LYS A 41 7.18 13.38 0.32
CA LYS A 41 5.96 12.78 0.89
C LYS A 41 5.11 13.78 1.71
N ILE A 42 4.92 15.00 1.20
CA ILE A 42 4.19 16.05 1.92
C ILE A 42 2.71 15.68 1.99
N GLU A 43 2.17 15.54 3.20
CA GLU A 43 0.75 15.28 3.40
C GLU A 43 -0.09 16.55 3.15
N LEU A 44 -0.99 16.47 2.17
CA LEU A 44 -1.98 17.50 1.87
C LEU A 44 -3.39 16.93 2.00
N THR A 45 -4.29 17.70 2.63
CA THR A 45 -5.71 17.35 2.75
C THR A 45 -6.54 18.18 1.79
N SER A 46 -7.14 17.54 0.79
CA SER A 46 -8.13 18.17 -0.10
C SER A 46 -9.53 18.03 0.48
N TYR A 47 -10.34 19.08 0.39
CA TYR A 47 -11.76 19.09 0.76
C TYR A 47 -12.68 19.26 -0.46
N HIS A 48 -13.70 18.42 -0.52
CA HIS A 48 -14.74 18.41 -1.53
C HIS A 48 -16.10 18.56 -0.83
N PRO A 49 -16.88 19.62 -1.12
CA PRO A 49 -18.21 19.80 -0.57
C PRO A 49 -19.12 18.59 -0.83
N PRO A 50 -19.93 18.17 0.15
CA PRO A 50 -20.80 17.01 0.01
C PRO A 50 -21.81 17.22 -1.13
N GLY A 51 -21.87 16.23 -2.03
CA GLY A 51 -22.83 16.23 -3.14
C GLY A 51 -24.24 15.84 -2.71
N VAL A 52 -25.23 16.42 -3.39
CA VAL A 52 -26.60 15.92 -3.46
C VAL A 52 -26.85 15.33 -4.83
N PHE A 53 -27.60 14.23 -4.89
CA PHE A 53 -28.09 13.62 -6.12
C PHE A 53 -29.57 13.30 -5.96
N GLN A 54 -30.38 13.55 -6.99
CA GLN A 54 -31.81 13.23 -6.99
C GLN A 54 -32.27 12.80 -8.38
N THR A 55 -33.17 11.82 -8.42
CA THR A 55 -33.87 11.37 -9.63
C THR A 55 -35.36 11.72 -9.59
N PHE A 56 -35.99 11.74 -10.77
CA PHE A 56 -37.39 12.16 -10.96
C PHE A 56 -38.22 11.16 -11.78
N GLY A 57 -37.74 9.91 -11.96
CA GLY A 57 -38.43 8.89 -12.75
C GLY A 57 -38.64 9.32 -14.21
N GLU A 58 -39.90 9.40 -14.65
CA GLU A 58 -40.29 9.91 -15.98
C GLU A 58 -40.01 11.42 -16.21
N GLY A 59 -39.46 12.10 -15.19
CA GLY A 59 -38.95 13.45 -15.27
C GLY A 59 -39.95 14.53 -14.88
N VAL A 60 -39.42 15.64 -14.37
CA VAL A 60 -40.18 16.85 -14.03
C VAL A 60 -40.00 17.93 -15.10
N SER A 61 -41.08 18.65 -15.41
CA SER A 61 -40.99 19.84 -16.26
C SER A 61 -40.18 20.93 -15.55
N PRO A 62 -39.20 21.57 -16.22
CA PRO A 62 -38.53 22.75 -15.68
C PRO A 62 -39.52 23.87 -15.38
N PRO A 63 -39.26 24.76 -14.40
CA PRO A 63 -40.12 25.89 -14.05
C PRO A 63 -40.00 27.04 -15.08
N LEU A 64 -40.37 26.75 -16.33
CA LEU A 64 -40.48 27.72 -17.42
C LEU A 64 -41.90 28.28 -17.52
N SER A 65 -42.02 29.52 -18.03
CA SER A 65 -43.34 30.09 -18.32
C SER A 65 -44.04 29.30 -19.43
N ARG A 66 -45.38 29.19 -19.40
CA ARG A 66 -46.18 28.46 -20.41
C ARG A 66 -46.02 28.93 -21.86
N ARG A 67 -45.32 30.05 -22.12
CA ARG A 67 -44.99 30.54 -23.47
C ARG A 67 -43.61 30.09 -23.98
N ALA A 68 -42.80 29.42 -23.16
CA ALA A 68 -41.42 29.06 -23.48
C ALA A 68 -41.16 27.54 -23.56
N THR A 69 -42.14 26.69 -23.21
CA THR A 69 -41.95 25.24 -23.08
C THR A 69 -41.86 24.47 -24.41
N GLY A 70 -42.08 25.12 -25.55
CA GLY A 70 -41.95 24.50 -26.88
C GLY A 70 -40.55 24.63 -27.49
N ASP A 71 -39.84 25.72 -27.19
CA ASP A 71 -38.62 26.13 -27.91
C ASP A 71 -37.38 26.28 -27.00
N ALA A 72 -37.52 26.11 -25.67
CA ALA A 72 -36.40 26.27 -24.74
C ALA A 72 -35.33 25.19 -24.92
N SER A 73 -34.08 25.63 -25.00
CA SER A 73 -32.92 24.73 -25.12
C SER A 73 -32.71 23.87 -23.86
N PRO A 74 -32.07 22.69 -23.97
CA PRO A 74 -31.66 21.90 -22.80
C PRO A 74 -30.87 22.72 -21.79
N THR A 75 -29.98 23.61 -22.25
CA THR A 75 -29.22 24.54 -21.41
C THR A 75 -30.13 25.45 -20.57
N GLU A 76 -31.12 26.12 -21.18
CA GLU A 76 -32.04 27.03 -20.47
C GLU A 76 -32.93 26.27 -19.49
N MET A 77 -33.40 25.09 -19.88
CA MET A 77 -34.17 24.18 -19.03
C MET A 77 -33.38 23.76 -17.77
N ALA A 78 -32.13 23.32 -17.97
CA ALA A 78 -31.23 22.93 -16.89
C ALA A 78 -30.89 24.11 -15.96
N GLN A 79 -30.57 25.28 -16.52
CA GLN A 79 -30.25 26.46 -15.74
C GLN A 79 -31.44 26.90 -14.87
N LYS A 80 -32.66 27.00 -15.44
CA LYS A 80 -33.86 27.39 -14.70
C LYS A 80 -34.28 26.35 -13.66
N PHE A 81 -34.03 25.07 -13.91
CA PHE A 81 -34.16 24.02 -12.91
C PHE A 81 -33.19 24.25 -11.73
N LEU A 82 -31.89 24.50 -11.99
CA LEU A 82 -30.90 24.75 -10.93
C LEU A 82 -31.18 26.03 -10.13
N GLU A 83 -31.53 27.13 -10.79
CA GLU A 83 -31.94 28.39 -10.13
C GLU A 83 -33.03 28.15 -9.08
N ASN A 84 -34.09 27.43 -9.47
CA ASN A 84 -35.19 27.09 -8.57
C ASN A 84 -34.79 26.07 -7.49
N LYS A 85 -34.06 25.03 -7.87
CA LYS A 85 -33.76 23.87 -7.01
C LYS A 85 -32.73 24.18 -5.92
N LEU A 86 -31.75 25.02 -6.23
CA LEU A 86 -30.65 25.41 -5.32
C LEU A 86 -30.90 26.78 -4.68
N GLY A 87 -31.86 27.55 -5.19
CA GLY A 87 -32.16 28.91 -4.71
C GLY A 87 -31.03 29.89 -5.05
N VAL A 88 -30.50 29.80 -6.27
CA VAL A 88 -29.40 30.63 -6.79
C VAL A 88 -29.88 31.46 -7.98
N SER A 89 -29.23 32.60 -8.21
CA SER A 89 -29.49 33.45 -9.38
C SER A 89 -28.80 32.93 -10.64
N ALA A 90 -29.27 33.37 -11.81
CA ALA A 90 -28.60 33.10 -13.09
C ALA A 90 -27.14 33.59 -13.12
N SER A 91 -26.80 34.64 -12.37
CA SER A 91 -25.43 35.16 -12.21
C SER A 91 -24.52 34.32 -11.32
N GLU A 92 -25.09 33.41 -10.52
CA GLU A 92 -24.36 32.45 -9.68
C GLU A 92 -24.15 31.10 -10.39
N LEU A 93 -24.54 31.02 -11.67
CA LEU A 93 -24.38 29.85 -12.53
C LEU A 93 -23.56 30.23 -13.77
N SER A 94 -22.54 29.45 -14.08
CA SER A 94 -21.90 29.47 -15.41
C SER A 94 -21.97 28.09 -16.02
N ARG A 95 -22.40 28.01 -17.28
CA ARG A 95 -22.37 26.76 -18.05
C ARG A 95 -20.92 26.39 -18.36
N LEU A 96 -20.52 25.19 -18.00
CA LEU A 96 -19.23 24.60 -18.37
C LEU A 96 -19.32 23.97 -19.77
N SER A 97 -20.29 23.08 -19.95
CA SER A 97 -20.46 22.29 -21.18
C SER A 97 -21.83 21.62 -21.19
N GLY A 98 -22.16 20.98 -22.31
CA GLY A 98 -23.29 20.06 -22.39
C GLY A 98 -23.26 19.27 -23.70
N HIS A 99 -23.91 18.12 -23.72
CA HIS A 99 -24.00 17.24 -24.88
C HIS A 99 -25.31 16.45 -24.89
N THR A 100 -25.64 15.85 -26.03
CA THR A 100 -26.80 14.97 -26.19
C THR A 100 -26.35 13.63 -26.75
N SER A 101 -26.96 12.54 -26.27
CA SER A 101 -26.84 11.18 -26.77
C SER A 101 -28.18 10.46 -26.66
N ASP A 102 -28.26 9.20 -27.09
CA ASP A 102 -29.48 8.38 -27.00
C ASP A 102 -29.99 8.19 -25.55
N ALA A 103 -29.11 8.41 -24.56
CA ALA A 103 -29.46 8.38 -23.15
C ALA A 103 -30.19 9.67 -22.67
N GLY A 104 -30.03 10.79 -23.38
CA GLY A 104 -30.61 12.09 -23.01
C GLY A 104 -29.69 13.28 -23.35
N SER A 105 -30.07 14.45 -22.86
CA SER A 105 -29.23 15.66 -22.88
C SER A 105 -28.67 15.96 -21.49
N PHE A 106 -27.38 16.28 -21.43
CA PHE A 106 -26.63 16.48 -20.20
C PHE A 106 -26.02 17.88 -20.21
N GLU A 107 -26.26 18.66 -19.16
CA GLU A 107 -25.76 20.03 -19.01
C GLU A 107 -24.98 20.16 -17.71
N TYR A 108 -23.82 20.81 -17.77
CA TYR A 108 -22.87 20.95 -16.68
C TYR A 108 -22.64 22.43 -16.35
N PHE A 109 -22.67 22.76 -15.06
CA PHE A 109 -22.52 24.12 -14.54
C PHE A 109 -21.51 24.16 -13.40
N THR A 110 -20.83 25.30 -13.24
CA THR A 110 -20.07 25.67 -12.05
C THR A 110 -20.80 26.78 -11.30
N GLN A 111 -20.66 26.79 -9.97
CA GLN A 111 -21.11 27.90 -9.15
C GLN A 111 -20.20 29.12 -9.39
N MET A 112 -20.79 30.30 -9.53
CA MET A 112 -20.09 31.56 -9.63
C MET A 112 -20.28 32.37 -8.34
N ILE A 113 -19.19 32.93 -7.81
CA ILE A 113 -19.21 33.85 -6.67
C ILE A 113 -18.47 35.12 -7.09
N ASN A 114 -19.13 36.28 -7.01
CA ASN A 114 -18.56 37.57 -7.43
C ASN A 114 -17.94 37.56 -8.85
N GLY A 115 -18.51 36.78 -9.77
CA GLY A 115 -18.02 36.63 -11.14
C GLY A 115 -16.81 35.69 -11.33
N VAL A 116 -16.39 34.96 -10.28
CA VAL A 116 -15.30 33.97 -10.32
C VAL A 116 -15.90 32.56 -10.10
N PRO A 117 -15.51 31.54 -10.90
CA PRO A 117 -15.99 30.18 -10.73
C PRO A 117 -15.45 29.54 -9.43
N VAL A 118 -16.20 28.59 -8.88
CA VAL A 118 -15.82 27.82 -7.69
C VAL A 118 -15.41 26.41 -8.13
N ALA A 119 -14.12 26.10 -8.03
CA ALA A 119 -13.50 24.88 -8.56
C ALA A 119 -14.15 23.61 -8.00
N ASN A 120 -14.42 23.59 -6.69
CA ASN A 120 -15.02 22.46 -6.00
C ASN A 120 -16.53 22.56 -5.79
N ALA A 121 -17.25 23.41 -6.55
CA ALA A 121 -18.71 23.50 -6.55
C ALA A 121 -19.30 23.48 -7.98
N VAL A 122 -19.81 22.32 -8.37
CA VAL A 122 -20.36 22.03 -9.71
C VAL A 122 -21.75 21.40 -9.62
N ALA A 123 -22.46 21.40 -10.73
CA ALA A 123 -23.76 20.78 -10.89
C ALA A 123 -23.91 20.15 -12.29
N ASN A 124 -24.67 19.07 -12.36
CA ASN A 124 -25.05 18.41 -13.61
C ASN A 124 -26.57 18.18 -13.63
N VAL A 125 -27.19 18.35 -14.80
CA VAL A 125 -28.61 18.09 -15.02
C VAL A 125 -28.75 17.15 -16.21
N ALA A 126 -29.43 16.03 -16.02
CA ALA A 126 -29.78 15.10 -17.08
C ALA A 126 -31.26 15.29 -17.46
N MET A 127 -31.52 15.34 -18.76
CA MET A 127 -32.84 15.56 -19.34
C MET A 127 -33.17 14.52 -20.39
N LYS A 128 -34.44 14.13 -20.46
CA LYS A 128 -34.99 13.27 -21.50
C LYS A 128 -36.38 13.76 -21.87
N ASP A 129 -36.71 13.74 -23.16
CA ASP A 129 -38.04 14.12 -23.70
C ASP A 129 -38.56 15.48 -23.17
N GLY A 130 -37.67 16.48 -23.07
CA GLY A 130 -38.00 17.84 -22.59
C GLY A 130 -38.21 17.96 -21.07
N LYS A 131 -37.86 16.94 -20.28
CA LYS A 131 -38.01 16.91 -18.83
C LYS A 131 -36.67 16.65 -18.14
N VAL A 132 -36.50 17.16 -16.91
CA VAL A 132 -35.35 16.85 -16.06
C VAL A 132 -35.59 15.51 -15.37
N VAL A 133 -34.72 14.53 -15.61
CA VAL A 133 -34.82 13.16 -15.07
C VAL A 133 -33.90 12.93 -13.86
N SER A 134 -32.79 13.66 -13.76
CA SER A 134 -31.96 13.72 -12.56
C SER A 134 -31.14 15.01 -12.48
N TYR A 135 -30.66 15.32 -11.28
CA TYR A 135 -29.61 16.32 -11.08
C TYR A 135 -28.62 15.87 -10.00
N GLY A 136 -27.38 16.31 -10.14
CA GLY A 136 -26.37 16.31 -9.10
C GLY A 136 -25.87 17.74 -8.87
N ALA A 137 -25.51 18.08 -7.63
CA ALA A 137 -24.87 19.36 -7.29
C ALA A 137 -24.11 19.27 -5.97
N ASN A 138 -23.04 20.04 -5.82
CA ASN A 138 -22.37 20.23 -4.53
C ASN A 138 -22.11 21.72 -4.20
N PHE A 139 -23.08 22.57 -4.58
CA PHE A 139 -23.02 24.02 -4.40
C PHE A 139 -22.96 24.41 -2.91
N VAL A 140 -22.21 25.48 -2.64
CA VAL A 140 -21.83 25.93 -1.29
C VAL A 140 -22.34 27.33 -0.99
N LYS A 141 -22.41 27.66 0.30
CA LYS A 141 -22.68 29.03 0.79
C LYS A 141 -21.54 29.43 1.74
N PRO A 142 -20.45 30.01 1.22
CA PRO A 142 -19.27 30.33 2.03
C PRO A 142 -19.61 31.33 3.14
N LYS A 143 -18.95 31.16 4.30
CA LYS A 143 -19.04 32.08 5.44
C LYS A 143 -18.25 33.37 5.18
N ASN A 144 -17.05 33.20 4.60
CA ASN A 144 -16.15 34.27 4.21
C ASN A 144 -15.74 34.07 2.74
N ILE A 145 -15.55 35.17 2.01
CA ILE A 145 -15.13 35.15 0.61
C ILE A 145 -13.91 36.06 0.46
N ALA A 146 -12.80 35.52 -0.04
CA ALA A 146 -11.59 36.31 -0.30
C ALA A 146 -11.82 37.36 -1.41
N PRO A 147 -11.00 38.42 -1.50
CA PRO A 147 -11.08 39.36 -2.62
C PRO A 147 -10.78 38.69 -3.97
N ILE A 148 -11.45 39.13 -5.05
CA ILE A 148 -11.29 38.59 -6.43
C ILE A 148 -9.91 38.85 -7.07
N GLN A 149 -9.03 39.60 -6.40
CA GLN A 149 -7.70 39.96 -6.88
C GLN A 149 -6.64 39.21 -6.08
N ALA A 150 -5.90 38.32 -6.76
CA ALA A 150 -4.71 37.68 -6.21
C ALA A 150 -3.61 38.73 -5.96
N LYS A 151 -2.90 38.58 -4.85
CA LYS A 151 -1.69 39.34 -4.49
C LYS A 151 -0.41 38.66 -4.99
N LEU A 152 -0.42 37.33 -5.04
CA LEU A 152 0.66 36.49 -5.51
C LEU A 152 0.74 36.52 -7.05
N SER A 153 1.94 36.68 -7.60
CA SER A 153 2.14 36.58 -9.05
C SER A 153 1.89 35.15 -9.56
N LEU A 154 1.69 35.00 -10.87
CA LEU A 154 1.51 33.66 -11.44
C LEU A 154 2.81 32.84 -11.39
N ASP A 155 3.96 33.48 -11.56
CA ASP A 155 5.26 32.81 -11.55
C ASP A 155 5.63 32.32 -10.14
N ASP A 156 5.31 33.10 -9.09
CA ASP A 156 5.47 32.67 -7.69
C ASP A 156 4.51 31.53 -7.35
N ALA A 157 3.29 31.56 -7.91
CA ALA A 157 2.30 30.50 -7.72
C ALA A 157 2.74 29.20 -8.41
N ILE A 158 3.27 29.28 -9.64
CA ILE A 158 3.87 28.14 -10.36
C ILE A 158 5.03 27.58 -9.56
N SER A 159 5.96 28.43 -9.11
CA SER A 159 7.10 28.03 -8.28
C SER A 159 6.65 27.33 -6.98
N SER A 160 5.53 27.76 -6.40
CA SER A 160 4.95 27.12 -5.20
C SER A 160 4.38 25.74 -5.49
N ALA A 161 3.69 25.56 -6.63
CA ALA A 161 3.15 24.27 -7.08
C ALA A 161 4.27 23.27 -7.43
N GLU A 162 5.30 23.71 -8.17
CA GLU A 162 6.46 22.88 -8.50
C GLU A 162 7.23 22.47 -7.24
N LYS A 163 7.47 23.40 -6.30
CA LYS A 163 8.14 23.10 -5.02
C LYS A 163 7.36 22.12 -4.15
N ALA A 164 6.03 22.21 -4.13
CA ALA A 164 5.18 21.33 -3.32
C ALA A 164 5.11 19.89 -3.85
N THR A 165 5.29 19.71 -5.17
CA THR A 165 5.10 18.41 -5.84
C THR A 165 6.39 17.76 -6.33
N GLY A 166 7.44 18.53 -6.58
CA GLY A 166 8.62 18.08 -7.32
C GLY A 166 8.39 17.91 -8.83
N ALA A 167 7.17 18.19 -9.32
CA ALA A 167 6.80 18.15 -10.73
C ALA A 167 7.03 19.51 -11.41
N THR A 168 6.94 19.56 -12.74
CA THR A 168 7.19 20.77 -13.54
C THR A 168 5.90 21.29 -14.16
N PHE A 169 5.73 22.61 -14.25
CA PHE A 169 4.59 23.25 -14.91
C PHE A 169 4.49 22.80 -16.37
N ASN A 170 3.37 22.15 -16.69
CA ASN A 170 3.18 21.44 -17.96
C ASN A 170 2.56 22.32 -19.08
N LYS A 171 2.51 23.65 -18.85
CA LYS A 171 2.07 24.68 -19.79
C LYS A 171 0.57 24.72 -20.10
N TRP A 172 -0.27 23.94 -19.42
CA TRP A 172 -1.72 24.16 -19.45
C TRP A 172 -2.05 25.50 -18.77
N SER A 173 -2.92 26.30 -19.40
CA SER A 173 -3.26 27.65 -18.94
C SER A 173 -3.82 27.64 -17.51
N PRO A 174 -3.14 28.28 -16.53
CA PRO A 174 -3.63 28.33 -15.16
C PRO A 174 -4.95 29.08 -15.05
N LYS A 175 -5.84 28.60 -14.17
CA LYS A 175 -7.16 29.22 -13.95
C LYS A 175 -7.15 30.02 -12.65
N ARG A 176 -8.03 31.03 -12.57
CA ARG A 176 -8.31 31.78 -11.34
C ARG A 176 -9.71 31.46 -10.86
N GLU A 177 -9.80 30.76 -9.74
CA GLU A 177 -11.03 30.17 -9.24
C GLU A 177 -11.10 30.34 -7.71
N TYR A 178 -12.26 30.10 -7.11
CA TYR A 178 -12.37 29.91 -5.67
C TYR A 178 -12.30 28.42 -5.31
N VAL A 179 -11.57 28.09 -4.25
CA VAL A 179 -11.69 26.81 -3.54
C VAL A 179 -12.34 27.08 -2.20
N VAL A 180 -13.41 26.37 -1.89
CA VAL A 180 -14.08 26.47 -0.59
C VAL A 180 -13.54 25.38 0.33
N LYS A 181 -13.06 25.77 1.52
CA LYS A 181 -12.49 24.87 2.54
C LYS A 181 -13.56 24.28 3.46
N ASP A 182 -13.20 23.25 4.23
CA ASP A 182 -14.02 22.61 5.27
C ASP A 182 -14.52 23.60 6.35
N THR A 183 -13.70 24.58 6.68
CA THR A 183 -14.02 25.76 7.51
C THR A 183 -15.22 26.57 7.00
N GLY A 184 -15.52 26.51 5.70
CA GLY A 184 -16.54 27.28 5.00
C GLY A 184 -16.02 28.57 4.35
N ASP A 185 -14.71 28.78 4.30
CA ASP A 185 -14.10 29.95 3.66
C ASP A 185 -13.83 29.69 2.17
N ALA A 186 -14.20 30.64 1.30
CA ALA A 186 -13.81 30.65 -0.12
C ALA A 186 -12.48 31.40 -0.30
N VAL A 187 -11.44 30.64 -0.66
CA VAL A 187 -10.07 31.13 -0.91
C VAL A 187 -9.89 31.31 -2.42
N LEU A 188 -9.43 32.49 -2.85
CA LEU A 188 -9.06 32.69 -4.26
C LEU A 188 -7.74 31.97 -4.55
N VAL A 189 -7.72 31.13 -5.57
CA VAL A 189 -6.55 30.33 -5.95
C VAL A 189 -6.13 30.57 -7.40
N HIS A 190 -4.85 30.33 -7.67
CA HIS A 190 -4.37 29.97 -9.00
C HIS A 190 -4.38 28.44 -9.08
N ALA A 191 -5.21 27.86 -9.95
CA ALA A 191 -5.20 26.43 -10.25
C ALA A 191 -4.16 26.17 -11.35
N ILE A 192 -3.11 25.43 -11.01
CA ILE A 192 -1.90 25.25 -11.84
C ILE A 192 -1.67 23.77 -12.05
N GLN A 193 -1.46 23.36 -13.30
CA GLN A 193 -1.15 21.97 -13.61
C GLN A 193 0.36 21.72 -13.69
N VAL A 194 0.82 20.70 -12.97
CA VAL A 194 2.22 20.27 -12.92
C VAL A 194 2.29 18.77 -13.22
N GLN A 195 3.32 18.35 -13.94
CA GLN A 195 3.48 16.98 -14.41
C GLN A 195 4.94 16.54 -14.28
N ASN A 196 5.14 15.29 -13.91
CA ASN A 196 6.44 14.64 -13.85
C ASN A 196 6.43 13.41 -14.78
N ASN A 197 6.91 13.60 -16.00
CA ASN A 197 6.93 12.55 -17.02
C ASN A 197 7.84 11.35 -16.68
N LYS A 198 8.67 11.42 -15.63
CA LYS A 198 9.51 10.30 -15.19
C LYS A 198 8.79 9.36 -14.22
N THR A 199 7.98 9.91 -13.32
CA THR A 199 7.18 9.16 -12.34
C THR A 199 5.78 8.85 -12.85
N GLY A 200 5.32 9.58 -13.87
CA GLY A 200 3.97 9.50 -14.42
C GLY A 200 2.97 10.46 -13.77
N GLU A 201 3.34 11.12 -12.66
CA GLU A 201 2.48 11.98 -11.85
C GLU A 201 1.96 13.20 -12.63
N TRP A 202 0.68 13.55 -12.46
CA TRP A 202 0.08 14.78 -13.01
C TRP A 202 -0.96 15.35 -12.03
N TYR A 203 -0.67 16.52 -11.48
CA TYR A 203 -1.52 17.21 -10.52
C TYR A 203 -2.11 18.51 -11.08
N GLU A 204 -3.30 18.87 -10.60
CA GLU A 204 -3.76 20.27 -10.54
C GLU A 204 -3.68 20.75 -9.10
N VAL A 205 -2.90 21.81 -8.88
CA VAL A 205 -2.56 22.36 -7.58
C VAL A 205 -3.26 23.71 -7.42
N SER A 206 -4.08 23.84 -6.37
CA SER A 206 -4.78 25.09 -6.05
C SER A 206 -3.95 25.93 -5.08
N VAL A 207 -3.18 26.88 -5.62
CA VAL A 207 -2.27 27.74 -4.86
C VAL A 207 -3.00 29.01 -4.40
N ASN A 208 -3.03 29.27 -3.09
CA ASN A 208 -3.68 30.44 -2.50
C ASN A 208 -3.08 31.74 -3.03
N GLY A 209 -3.90 32.52 -3.74
CA GLY A 209 -3.50 33.75 -4.41
C GLY A 209 -3.13 34.90 -3.45
N ALA A 210 -3.22 34.72 -2.13
CA ALA A 210 -2.80 35.70 -1.14
C ALA A 210 -1.40 35.43 -0.53
N ASN A 211 -0.97 34.18 -0.43
CA ASN A 211 0.23 33.79 0.35
C ASN A 211 1.08 32.62 -0.25
N GLY A 212 0.64 31.95 -1.32
CA GLY A 212 1.36 30.80 -1.91
C GLY A 212 1.11 29.44 -1.26
N GLU A 213 0.22 29.37 -0.27
CA GLU A 213 -0.13 28.14 0.44
C GLU A 213 -0.95 27.19 -0.45
N ILE A 214 -0.66 25.89 -0.40
CA ILE A 214 -1.43 24.89 -1.16
C ILE A 214 -2.76 24.64 -0.46
N THR A 215 -3.86 25.00 -1.12
CA THR A 215 -5.22 24.94 -0.53
C THR A 215 -5.93 23.62 -0.84
N GLN A 216 -5.66 23.05 -2.02
CA GLN A 216 -6.22 21.80 -2.50
C GLN A 216 -5.29 21.24 -3.58
N ILE A 217 -5.31 19.92 -3.76
CA ILE A 217 -4.68 19.25 -4.90
C ILE A 217 -5.57 18.14 -5.47
N VAL A 218 -5.58 18.00 -6.79
CA VAL A 218 -6.22 16.91 -7.51
C VAL A 218 -5.14 16.15 -8.27
N ASN A 219 -5.04 14.83 -8.09
CA ASN A 219 -4.24 13.98 -8.97
C ASN A 219 -5.13 13.52 -10.13
N PHE A 220 -4.65 13.68 -11.36
CA PHE A 220 -5.33 13.18 -12.56
C PHE A 220 -4.91 11.75 -12.93
N VAL A 221 -3.89 11.22 -12.25
CA VAL A 221 -3.47 9.82 -12.33
C VAL A 221 -4.23 9.01 -11.28
N SER A 222 -4.68 7.82 -11.64
CA SER A 222 -5.27 6.86 -10.69
C SER A 222 -4.16 5.98 -10.14
N ASP A 223 -3.57 6.46 -9.05
CA ASP A 223 -2.67 5.69 -8.18
C ASP A 223 -3.39 4.41 -7.71
N ALA A 224 -2.72 3.25 -7.70
CA ALA A 224 -3.31 2.03 -7.17
C ALA A 224 -3.38 2.09 -5.64
N SER A 225 -4.52 1.72 -5.06
CA SER A 225 -4.70 1.74 -3.60
C SER A 225 -5.33 0.47 -3.06
N TYR A 226 -4.82 -0.04 -1.94
CA TYR A 226 -5.21 -1.32 -1.34
C TYR A 226 -5.59 -1.12 0.12
N HIS A 227 -6.78 -1.56 0.54
CA HIS A 227 -7.18 -1.59 1.95
C HIS A 227 -6.74 -2.92 2.56
N VAL A 228 -5.69 -2.89 3.38
CA VAL A 228 -4.92 -4.09 3.79
C VAL A 228 -4.41 -3.99 5.22
N VAL A 229 -3.99 -5.13 5.77
CA VAL A 229 -3.08 -5.17 6.93
C VAL A 229 -1.71 -4.71 6.42
N PRO A 230 -1.14 -3.59 6.90
CA PRO A 230 0.14 -3.08 6.44
C PRO A 230 1.26 -4.12 6.52
N PHE A 231 2.21 -4.12 5.59
CA PHE A 231 3.25 -5.16 5.56
C PHE A 231 4.10 -5.25 6.84
N ALA A 232 4.29 -4.13 7.55
CA ALA A 232 4.96 -4.07 8.85
C ALA A 232 4.06 -4.45 10.05
N MET A 233 2.88 -5.03 9.79
CA MET A 233 1.96 -5.56 10.76
C MET A 233 1.68 -7.03 10.46
N GLN A 234 1.66 -7.84 11.52
CA GLN A 234 1.51 -9.29 11.44
C GLN A 234 0.09 -9.69 10.97
N ASP A 235 -0.93 -9.09 11.56
CA ASP A 235 -2.29 -9.64 11.54
C ASP A 235 -3.38 -8.55 11.73
N PRO A 236 -4.67 -8.87 11.48
CA PRO A 236 -5.78 -7.93 11.57
C PRO A 236 -5.95 -7.21 12.92
N THR A 237 -5.46 -7.78 14.03
CA THR A 237 -5.55 -7.16 15.36
C THR A 237 -4.66 -5.93 15.50
N LYS A 238 -3.67 -5.75 14.62
CA LYS A 238 -2.82 -4.54 14.57
C LYS A 238 -3.49 -3.37 13.84
N GLY A 239 -4.49 -3.67 13.01
CA GLY A 239 -5.28 -2.69 12.26
C GLY A 239 -5.06 -2.73 10.74
N TYR A 240 -5.86 -1.93 10.05
CA TYR A 240 -5.88 -1.82 8.59
C TYR A 240 -5.59 -0.38 8.15
N SER A 241 -5.09 -0.22 6.92
CA SER A 241 -5.00 1.10 6.28
C SER A 241 -5.06 0.99 4.76
N ILE A 242 -5.27 2.13 4.10
CA ILE A 242 -5.18 2.24 2.65
C ILE A 242 -3.73 2.55 2.25
N GLN A 243 -3.10 1.60 1.58
CA GLN A 243 -1.74 1.71 1.02
C GLN A 243 -1.84 2.18 -0.44
N THR A 244 -1.24 3.32 -0.78
CA THR A 244 -1.32 3.92 -2.13
C THR A 244 0.04 3.86 -2.83
N ASP A 245 0.08 3.37 -4.07
CA ASP A 245 1.28 3.07 -4.88
C ASP A 245 2.46 2.47 -4.08
N PRO A 246 2.25 1.37 -3.30
CA PRO A 246 3.29 0.74 -2.49
C PRO A 246 4.43 0.06 -3.27
N ALA A 247 4.32 -0.08 -4.59
CA ALA A 247 5.28 -0.82 -5.43
C ALA A 247 6.66 -0.13 -5.51
N ASP A 248 7.75 -0.85 -5.18
CA ASP A 248 9.11 -0.35 -5.39
C ASP A 248 9.42 -0.34 -6.89
N LYS A 249 9.71 0.84 -7.45
CA LYS A 249 9.95 1.00 -8.90
C LYS A 249 11.27 0.41 -9.41
N THR A 250 12.12 -0.12 -8.53
CA THR A 250 13.32 -0.90 -8.89
C THR A 250 12.94 -2.35 -9.16
N ALA A 251 12.18 -2.97 -8.24
CA ALA A 251 11.76 -4.37 -8.30
C ALA A 251 10.53 -4.59 -9.21
N SER A 252 9.61 -3.62 -9.17
CA SER A 252 8.35 -3.58 -9.90
C SER A 252 8.26 -2.31 -10.77
N PRO A 253 9.10 -2.17 -11.82
CA PRO A 253 9.18 -0.94 -12.62
C PRO A 253 7.86 -0.56 -13.30
N ASN A 254 7.05 -1.56 -13.71
CA ASN A 254 5.73 -1.36 -14.31
C ASN A 254 4.59 -1.33 -13.25
N GLY A 255 4.92 -1.36 -11.96
CA GLY A 255 3.96 -1.62 -10.87
C GLY A 255 3.45 -3.06 -10.85
N TRP A 256 2.57 -3.36 -9.89
CA TRP A 256 2.10 -4.73 -9.65
C TRP A 256 0.97 -5.20 -10.58
N HIS A 257 0.37 -4.29 -11.37
CA HIS A 257 -0.80 -4.55 -12.23
C HIS A 257 -0.47 -4.63 -13.73
N ALA A 258 0.77 -4.99 -14.06
CA ALA A 258 1.24 -5.12 -15.43
C ALA A 258 2.09 -6.38 -15.63
N ILE A 259 2.07 -6.93 -16.85
CA ILE A 259 2.98 -7.98 -17.35
C ILE A 259 3.52 -7.48 -18.69
N GLY A 260 4.82 -7.18 -18.76
CA GLY A 260 5.40 -6.45 -19.88
C GLY A 260 4.61 -5.15 -20.16
N THR A 261 4.07 -5.01 -21.38
CA THR A 261 3.23 -3.87 -21.77
C THR A 261 1.72 -4.06 -21.51
N THR A 262 1.29 -5.17 -20.91
CA THR A 262 -0.13 -5.49 -20.70
C THR A 262 -0.54 -5.15 -19.28
N THR A 263 -1.42 -4.15 -19.13
CA THR A 263 -2.01 -3.75 -17.83
C THR A 263 -3.30 -4.51 -17.54
N THR A 264 -3.66 -4.65 -16.26
CA THR A 264 -4.93 -5.25 -15.82
C THR A 264 -5.47 -4.57 -14.57
N SER A 265 -6.80 -4.52 -14.43
CA SER A 265 -7.50 -4.02 -13.23
C SER A 265 -7.73 -5.10 -12.16
N GLU A 266 -7.29 -6.34 -12.39
CA GLU A 266 -7.39 -7.47 -11.44
C GLU A 266 -6.18 -7.54 -10.50
N THR A 267 -6.28 -8.27 -9.38
CA THR A 267 -5.17 -8.71 -8.51
C THR A 267 -4.19 -9.67 -9.21
N SER A 268 -3.51 -9.18 -10.24
CA SER A 268 -2.63 -9.91 -11.14
C SER A 268 -1.60 -8.97 -11.78
N GLY A 269 -0.34 -9.39 -11.82
CA GLY A 269 0.65 -8.78 -12.70
C GLY A 269 1.94 -9.57 -12.72
N ASN A 270 3.08 -8.90 -12.78
CA ASN A 270 4.36 -9.54 -13.07
C ASN A 270 4.80 -10.50 -11.98
N ASN A 271 4.65 -10.14 -10.71
CA ASN A 271 5.26 -10.90 -9.60
C ASN A 271 4.29 -11.92 -8.99
N VAL A 272 2.99 -11.59 -8.96
CA VAL A 272 1.94 -12.35 -8.29
C VAL A 272 0.65 -12.35 -9.10
N ILE A 273 -0.13 -13.42 -9.00
CA ILE A 273 -1.57 -13.45 -9.26
C ILE A 273 -2.28 -14.03 -8.05
N ALA A 274 -3.14 -13.24 -7.42
CA ALA A 274 -3.95 -13.67 -6.28
C ALA A 274 -5.40 -13.86 -6.69
N TYR A 275 -6.01 -14.94 -6.23
CA TYR A 275 -7.35 -15.35 -6.61
C TYR A 275 -7.96 -16.30 -5.56
N LYS A 276 -9.29 -16.49 -5.63
CA LYS A 276 -9.97 -17.64 -5.05
C LYS A 276 -10.51 -18.55 -6.15
N GLY A 277 -10.21 -19.84 -6.09
CA GLY A 277 -10.67 -20.86 -7.04
C GLY A 277 -11.88 -21.63 -6.51
N ASP A 278 -12.87 -21.87 -7.37
CA ASP A 278 -14.11 -22.56 -6.99
C ASP A 278 -13.92 -24.08 -6.74
N ASP A 279 -12.92 -24.70 -7.37
CA ASP A 279 -12.73 -26.16 -7.41
C ASP A 279 -11.24 -26.51 -7.64
N PRO A 280 -10.58 -27.30 -6.75
CA PRO A 280 -9.19 -27.75 -6.93
C PRO A 280 -8.94 -28.54 -8.23
N SER A 281 -9.96 -29.17 -8.80
CA SER A 281 -9.89 -29.93 -10.06
C SER A 281 -10.00 -29.07 -11.33
N LEU A 282 -10.39 -27.79 -11.20
CA LEU A 282 -10.56 -26.84 -12.32
C LEU A 282 -9.51 -25.72 -12.34
N ALA A 283 -8.38 -25.93 -11.65
CA ALA A 283 -7.24 -25.01 -11.58
C ALA A 283 -6.88 -24.43 -12.96
N GLY A 284 -7.20 -23.15 -13.17
CA GLY A 284 -6.94 -22.40 -14.40
C GLY A 284 -8.16 -21.93 -15.21
N THR A 285 -9.40 -22.32 -14.86
CA THR A 285 -10.60 -21.95 -15.68
C THR A 285 -11.66 -21.09 -15.01
N ARG A 286 -11.75 -21.08 -13.67
CA ARG A 286 -12.55 -20.11 -12.89
C ARG A 286 -11.76 -19.62 -11.70
N LEU A 287 -11.18 -18.42 -11.86
CA LEU A 287 -10.47 -17.71 -10.81
C LEU A 287 -11.26 -16.43 -10.51
N SER A 288 -11.85 -16.34 -9.32
CA SER A 288 -12.36 -15.07 -8.80
C SER A 288 -11.18 -14.21 -8.34
N LYS A 289 -11.20 -12.94 -8.71
CA LYS A 289 -10.15 -11.95 -8.43
C LYS A 289 -10.86 -10.67 -8.01
N ALA A 290 -10.21 -9.88 -7.16
CA ALA A 290 -10.69 -8.54 -6.89
C ALA A 290 -10.28 -7.61 -8.04
N SER A 291 -11.25 -6.86 -8.56
CA SER A 291 -11.07 -5.93 -9.68
C SER A 291 -11.50 -4.52 -9.33
N SER A 292 -10.78 -3.52 -9.82
CA SER A 292 -11.22 -2.12 -9.74
C SER A 292 -10.87 -1.38 -11.02
N GLU A 293 -11.87 -0.86 -11.75
CA GLU A 293 -11.66 -0.01 -12.94
C GLU A 293 -10.87 1.27 -12.64
N THR A 294 -10.73 1.62 -11.36
CA THR A 294 -10.00 2.79 -10.86
C THR A 294 -8.69 2.44 -10.14
N ASN A 295 -8.30 1.16 -10.12
CA ASN A 295 -7.21 0.60 -9.30
C ASN A 295 -7.36 0.86 -7.78
N ASN A 296 -8.57 1.19 -7.30
CA ASN A 296 -8.87 1.31 -5.87
C ASN A 296 -9.51 0.01 -5.35
N TYR A 297 -8.71 -0.80 -4.67
CA TYR A 297 -9.07 -2.06 -4.03
C TYR A 297 -9.41 -1.84 -2.55
N ASP A 298 -10.47 -1.07 -2.30
CA ASP A 298 -10.98 -0.73 -0.96
C ASP A 298 -12.02 -1.76 -0.48
N TYR A 299 -11.53 -2.92 -0.05
CA TYR A 299 -12.35 -4.03 0.46
C TYR A 299 -12.11 -4.21 1.96
N ALA A 300 -12.98 -3.60 2.77
CA ALA A 300 -12.86 -3.65 4.22
C ALA A 300 -13.24 -5.04 4.79
N TYR A 301 -12.35 -5.63 5.58
CA TYR A 301 -12.63 -6.88 6.30
C TYR A 301 -13.71 -6.70 7.38
N SER A 302 -14.59 -7.69 7.51
CA SER A 302 -15.67 -7.75 8.48
C SER A 302 -15.44 -8.90 9.49
N PRO A 303 -14.95 -8.62 10.71
CA PRO A 303 -14.56 -9.66 11.69
C PRO A 303 -15.72 -10.45 12.30
N GLY A 304 -16.96 -10.10 12.00
CA GLY A 304 -18.18 -10.83 12.41
C GLY A 304 -18.79 -11.70 11.31
N VAL A 305 -18.13 -11.80 10.15
CA VAL A 305 -18.60 -12.52 8.96
C VAL A 305 -17.64 -13.68 8.67
N GLU A 306 -18.17 -14.82 8.19
CA GLU A 306 -17.33 -15.96 7.79
C GLU A 306 -16.39 -15.57 6.64
N PRO A 307 -15.14 -16.07 6.58
CA PRO A 307 -14.18 -15.74 5.51
C PRO A 307 -14.74 -15.94 4.10
N SER A 308 -15.50 -17.01 3.91
CA SER A 308 -16.06 -17.40 2.62
C SER A 308 -17.22 -16.53 2.11
N SER A 309 -17.63 -15.52 2.87
CA SER A 309 -18.75 -14.62 2.56
C SER A 309 -18.27 -13.18 2.32
N ASP A 310 -18.97 -12.43 1.47
CA ASP A 310 -18.65 -11.04 1.19
C ASP A 310 -18.78 -10.16 2.46
N PRO A 311 -17.88 -9.18 2.68
CA PRO A 311 -16.78 -8.73 1.80
C PRO A 311 -15.45 -9.46 2.01
N ASN A 312 -15.41 -10.51 2.85
CA ASN A 312 -14.14 -11.06 3.36
C ASN A 312 -13.33 -11.80 2.30
N VAL A 313 -13.97 -12.31 1.25
CA VAL A 313 -13.30 -12.94 0.10
C VAL A 313 -12.40 -11.94 -0.63
N ASP A 314 -12.92 -10.78 -1.02
CA ASP A 314 -12.14 -9.78 -1.74
C ASP A 314 -11.07 -9.16 -0.84
N ALA A 315 -11.38 -8.91 0.44
CA ALA A 315 -10.40 -8.43 1.42
C ALA A 315 -9.21 -9.40 1.55
N ALA A 316 -9.47 -10.72 1.56
CA ALA A 316 -8.44 -11.75 1.58
C ALA A 316 -7.61 -11.78 0.28
N ILE A 317 -8.26 -11.72 -0.89
CA ILE A 317 -7.56 -11.68 -2.19
C ILE A 317 -6.63 -10.45 -2.27
N VAL A 318 -7.11 -9.28 -1.86
CA VAL A 318 -6.39 -8.01 -1.91
C VAL A 318 -5.24 -7.96 -0.91
N ASN A 319 -5.44 -8.41 0.33
CA ASN A 319 -4.37 -8.49 1.32
C ASN A 319 -3.27 -9.45 0.86
N ALA A 320 -3.63 -10.63 0.36
CA ALA A 320 -2.66 -11.60 -0.13
C ALA A 320 -1.88 -11.09 -1.35
N PHE A 321 -2.55 -10.40 -2.29
CA PHE A 321 -1.90 -9.76 -3.42
C PHE A 321 -0.89 -8.70 -2.98
N TYR A 322 -1.29 -7.81 -2.07
CA TYR A 322 -0.42 -6.77 -1.53
C TYR A 322 0.79 -7.38 -0.82
N THR A 323 0.58 -8.28 0.14
CA THR A 323 1.65 -8.83 0.98
C THR A 323 2.65 -9.64 0.16
N ALA A 324 2.19 -10.48 -0.79
CA ALA A 324 3.10 -11.24 -1.66
C ALA A 324 3.92 -10.34 -2.62
N ASN A 325 3.36 -9.23 -3.11
CA ASN A 325 4.14 -8.25 -3.88
C ASN A 325 5.11 -7.45 -2.99
N MET A 326 4.75 -7.12 -1.75
CA MET A 326 5.66 -6.48 -0.79
C MET A 326 6.85 -7.39 -0.46
N ILE A 327 6.64 -8.71 -0.32
CA ILE A 327 7.73 -9.67 -0.10
C ILE A 327 8.62 -9.80 -1.35
N HIS A 328 8.03 -9.85 -2.55
CA HIS A 328 8.79 -9.79 -3.81
C HIS A 328 9.68 -8.55 -3.84
N ASP A 329 9.08 -7.36 -3.72
CA ASP A 329 9.80 -6.09 -3.81
C ASP A 329 10.86 -5.98 -2.70
N TRP A 330 10.57 -6.46 -1.50
CA TRP A 330 11.53 -6.47 -0.38
C TRP A 330 12.72 -7.39 -0.68
N THR A 331 12.48 -8.67 -0.98
CA THR A 331 13.55 -9.65 -1.24
C THR A 331 14.40 -9.30 -2.48
N TYR A 332 13.80 -8.68 -3.49
CA TYR A 332 14.49 -8.15 -4.67
C TYR A 332 15.61 -7.17 -4.28
N LYS A 333 15.35 -6.22 -3.37
CA LYS A 333 16.32 -5.20 -2.94
C LYS A 333 17.56 -5.78 -2.24
N TYR A 334 17.49 -7.04 -1.78
CA TYR A 334 18.59 -7.76 -1.14
C TYR A 334 19.21 -8.85 -2.01
N GLY A 335 18.78 -8.98 -3.27
CA GLY A 335 19.41 -9.86 -4.27
C GLY A 335 18.62 -11.09 -4.68
N PHE A 336 17.32 -11.17 -4.38
CA PHE A 336 16.41 -12.15 -5.03
C PHE A 336 15.83 -11.54 -6.31
N THR A 337 16.69 -11.37 -7.31
CA THR A 337 16.40 -10.78 -8.63
C THR A 337 16.18 -11.87 -9.68
N GLU A 338 15.95 -11.47 -10.94
CA GLU A 338 15.71 -12.37 -12.07
C GLU A 338 16.91 -13.32 -12.32
N GLU A 339 18.16 -12.81 -12.33
CA GLU A 339 19.36 -13.66 -12.41
C GLU A 339 19.54 -14.60 -11.20
N ALA A 340 18.87 -14.29 -10.09
CA ALA A 340 18.85 -15.08 -8.85
C ALA A 340 17.54 -15.88 -8.68
N PHE A 341 16.84 -16.15 -9.78
CA PHE A 341 15.72 -17.11 -9.85
C PHE A 341 14.48 -16.68 -9.05
N ASN A 342 14.16 -15.38 -9.05
CA ASN A 342 12.92 -14.85 -8.48
C ASN A 342 11.67 -15.31 -9.25
N PHE A 343 10.49 -14.95 -8.77
CA PHE A 343 9.20 -15.32 -9.38
C PHE A 343 8.63 -14.14 -10.18
N GLN A 344 8.86 -14.08 -11.49
CA GLN A 344 8.35 -13.04 -12.37
C GLN A 344 7.84 -13.59 -13.71
N ASN A 345 6.71 -13.07 -14.19
CA ASN A 345 6.12 -13.55 -15.44
C ASN A 345 6.91 -13.05 -16.66
N ASP A 346 7.48 -11.85 -16.60
CA ASP A 346 8.32 -11.25 -17.62
C ASP A 346 9.58 -10.64 -16.95
N ASN A 347 10.74 -11.20 -17.28
CA ASN A 347 12.05 -10.77 -16.78
C ASN A 347 12.70 -9.75 -17.73
N GLY A 348 12.05 -9.41 -18.85
CA GLY A 348 12.55 -8.49 -19.87
C GLY A 348 13.91 -8.89 -20.47
N LYS A 349 14.99 -8.35 -19.90
CA LYS A 349 16.39 -8.65 -20.27
C LYS A 349 17.28 -8.94 -19.07
N SER A 350 16.70 -9.10 -17.88
CA SER A 350 17.40 -9.24 -16.60
C SER A 350 17.87 -10.67 -16.29
N GLY A 351 17.87 -11.58 -17.27
CA GLY A 351 18.24 -12.99 -17.05
C GLY A 351 17.16 -13.82 -16.33
N GLY A 352 17.56 -14.98 -15.79
CA GLY A 352 16.64 -15.99 -15.28
C GLY A 352 15.71 -16.60 -16.34
N ALA A 353 14.76 -17.42 -15.90
CA ALA A 353 13.65 -17.91 -16.70
C ALA A 353 12.32 -17.44 -16.12
N GLY A 354 11.66 -16.49 -16.80
CA GLY A 354 10.34 -16.01 -16.40
C GLY A 354 9.19 -16.94 -16.79
N ASN A 355 7.96 -16.39 -16.77
CA ASN A 355 6.66 -17.10 -16.77
C ASN A 355 6.35 -17.81 -15.46
N ASP A 356 6.95 -17.38 -14.35
CA ASP A 356 6.98 -18.14 -13.11
C ASP A 356 6.56 -17.38 -11.85
N ARG A 357 5.86 -16.25 -12.05
CA ARG A 357 5.16 -15.50 -10.98
C ARG A 357 4.40 -16.38 -10.00
N VAL A 358 4.31 -15.93 -8.76
CA VAL A 358 3.58 -16.66 -7.71
C VAL A 358 2.09 -16.71 -8.03
N GLN A 359 1.53 -17.93 -8.03
CA GLN A 359 0.10 -18.19 -8.06
C GLN A 359 -0.40 -18.35 -6.63
N LEU A 360 -1.21 -17.42 -6.14
CA LEU A 360 -1.68 -17.37 -4.77
C LEU A 360 -3.18 -17.66 -4.72
N SER A 361 -3.52 -18.85 -4.26
CA SER A 361 -4.90 -19.30 -4.03
C SER A 361 -5.29 -18.97 -2.58
N VAL A 362 -6.27 -18.08 -2.39
CA VAL A 362 -6.84 -17.79 -1.05
C VAL A 362 -8.08 -18.63 -0.79
N GLN A 363 -8.32 -18.97 0.48
CA GLN A 363 -9.41 -19.84 0.91
C GLN A 363 -9.45 -21.17 0.15
N ASP A 364 -8.27 -21.72 -0.17
CA ASP A 364 -8.15 -22.85 -1.08
C ASP A 364 -8.82 -24.10 -0.50
N ALA A 365 -9.78 -24.66 -1.25
CA ALA A 365 -10.63 -25.74 -0.78
C ALA A 365 -9.92 -27.10 -0.58
N SER A 366 -8.61 -27.20 -0.89
CA SER A 366 -7.83 -28.42 -0.65
C SER A 366 -7.37 -28.60 0.80
N GLY A 367 -7.56 -27.62 1.69
CA GLY A 367 -7.17 -27.72 3.10
C GLY A 367 -7.88 -26.76 4.05
N SER A 368 -7.51 -26.87 5.33
CA SER A 368 -7.87 -25.96 6.43
C SER A 368 -6.82 -26.05 7.52
N ASN A 369 -6.72 -25.04 8.39
CA ASN A 369 -5.76 -24.99 9.51
C ASN A 369 -4.30 -25.18 9.11
N ASN A 370 -3.91 -24.66 7.94
CA ASN A 370 -2.55 -24.75 7.40
C ASN A 370 -2.36 -23.72 6.25
N ALA A 371 -1.20 -23.74 5.61
CA ALA A 371 -0.95 -23.20 4.27
C ALA A 371 0.03 -24.14 3.52
N ASN A 372 0.57 -23.75 2.37
CA ASN A 372 1.74 -24.37 1.71
C ASN A 372 2.21 -23.58 0.48
N PHE A 373 3.48 -23.76 0.12
CA PHE A 373 4.09 -23.23 -1.09
C PHE A 373 4.84 -24.32 -1.87
N ALA A 374 4.39 -24.62 -3.09
CA ALA A 374 5.11 -25.47 -4.02
C ALA A 374 6.16 -24.65 -4.79
N THR A 375 7.45 -25.01 -4.65
CA THR A 375 8.57 -24.36 -5.34
C THR A 375 9.18 -25.26 -6.43
N PRO A 376 8.66 -25.23 -7.67
CA PRO A 376 9.34 -25.85 -8.80
C PRO A 376 10.60 -25.06 -9.21
N PRO A 377 11.43 -25.61 -10.11
CA PRO A 377 12.58 -24.90 -10.68
C PRO A 377 12.22 -23.54 -11.32
N ASP A 378 13.24 -22.73 -11.55
CA ASP A 378 13.18 -21.48 -12.32
C ASP A 378 12.43 -21.65 -13.65
N GLY A 379 11.59 -20.68 -14.02
CA GLY A 379 10.71 -20.78 -15.20
C GLY A 379 9.44 -21.61 -15.01
N GLN A 380 9.12 -22.02 -13.78
CA GLN A 380 7.82 -22.64 -13.43
C GLN A 380 7.18 -21.92 -12.22
N PRO A 381 5.88 -21.56 -12.30
CA PRO A 381 5.20 -20.83 -11.23
C PRO A 381 5.31 -21.45 -9.84
N GLY A 382 5.73 -20.66 -8.86
CA GLY A 382 5.50 -20.98 -7.45
C GLY A 382 4.00 -20.99 -7.16
N GLN A 383 3.51 -21.98 -6.41
CA GLN A 383 2.08 -22.06 -6.05
C GLN A 383 1.90 -21.99 -4.53
N MET A 384 1.37 -20.88 -4.05
CA MET A 384 0.98 -20.66 -2.66
C MET A 384 -0.51 -20.97 -2.46
N ARG A 385 -0.86 -21.69 -1.40
CA ARG A 385 -2.24 -21.99 -1.01
C ARG A 385 -2.48 -21.57 0.43
N MET A 386 -3.31 -20.55 0.61
CA MET A 386 -3.73 -20.06 1.92
C MET A 386 -5.08 -20.67 2.26
N TYR A 387 -5.20 -21.30 3.44
CA TYR A 387 -6.45 -21.91 3.88
C TYR A 387 -7.18 -21.08 4.94
N THR A 388 -8.44 -21.42 5.17
CA THR A 388 -9.22 -20.95 6.33
C THR A 388 -8.89 -21.78 7.57
N TRP A 389 -9.04 -21.17 8.74
CA TRP A 389 -8.68 -21.74 10.05
C TRP A 389 -9.90 -21.77 10.96
N THR A 390 -10.14 -22.95 11.57
CA THR A 390 -11.38 -23.33 12.23
C THR A 390 -11.26 -23.40 13.76
N TYR A 391 -10.32 -22.65 14.33
CA TYR A 391 -10.07 -22.57 15.77
C TYR A 391 -10.92 -21.50 16.48
N THR A 392 -11.72 -20.74 15.73
CA THR A 392 -12.60 -19.67 16.25
C THR A 392 -13.99 -19.71 15.62
N THR A 393 -14.89 -18.86 16.09
CA THR A 393 -16.19 -18.60 15.45
C THR A 393 -16.43 -17.08 15.40
N PRO A 394 -16.53 -16.45 14.22
CA PRO A 394 -16.37 -17.06 12.88
C PRO A 394 -14.96 -17.64 12.66
N ASN A 395 -14.79 -18.42 11.60
CA ASN A 395 -13.46 -18.89 11.18
C ASN A 395 -12.54 -17.69 10.83
N ARG A 396 -11.23 -17.89 10.88
CA ARG A 396 -10.23 -16.88 10.47
C ARG A 396 -9.62 -17.24 9.12
N ASP A 397 -9.17 -16.24 8.37
CA ASP A 397 -8.56 -16.42 7.04
C ASP A 397 -7.04 -16.27 7.13
N GLY A 398 -6.29 -17.28 6.70
CA GLY A 398 -4.83 -17.21 6.65
C GLY A 398 -4.31 -16.16 5.66
N ALA A 399 -5.10 -15.79 4.64
CA ALA A 399 -4.75 -14.74 3.68
C ALA A 399 -4.76 -13.31 4.27
N LEU A 400 -5.23 -13.14 5.50
CA LEU A 400 -5.18 -11.88 6.26
C LEU A 400 -4.01 -11.83 7.27
N GLU A 401 -3.26 -12.91 7.42
CA GLU A 401 -2.15 -13.04 8.38
C GLU A 401 -0.82 -13.03 7.61
N ASN A 402 -0.16 -11.86 7.64
CA ASN A 402 0.93 -11.50 6.76
C ASN A 402 2.22 -12.29 7.03
N ASP A 403 2.43 -12.75 8.27
CA ASP A 403 3.55 -13.60 8.65
C ASP A 403 3.43 -15.01 8.06
N ILE A 404 2.24 -15.61 7.99
CA ILE A 404 2.04 -16.89 7.27
C ILE A 404 2.32 -16.72 5.78
N ILE A 405 1.81 -15.65 5.13
CA ILE A 405 2.14 -15.37 3.72
C ILE A 405 3.66 -15.21 3.53
N THR A 406 4.34 -14.57 4.49
CA THR A 406 5.80 -14.38 4.48
C THR A 406 6.56 -15.69 4.68
N HIS A 407 6.09 -16.56 5.58
CA HIS A 407 6.62 -17.90 5.79
C HIS A 407 6.51 -18.71 4.48
N GLU A 408 5.32 -18.77 3.88
CA GLU A 408 5.11 -19.52 2.63
C GLU A 408 5.96 -19.01 1.48
N TYR A 409 6.09 -17.68 1.33
CA TYR A 409 6.99 -17.10 0.34
C TYR A 409 8.48 -17.40 0.66
N GLY A 410 8.83 -17.54 1.94
CA GLY A 410 10.15 -17.96 2.42
C GLY A 410 10.59 -19.34 1.93
N HIS A 411 9.66 -20.29 1.77
CA HIS A 411 9.95 -21.57 1.11
C HIS A 411 10.36 -21.36 -0.35
N GLY A 412 9.68 -20.44 -1.05
CA GLY A 412 9.99 -20.04 -2.41
C GLY A 412 11.41 -19.49 -2.55
N VAL A 413 11.75 -18.47 -1.74
CA VAL A 413 13.08 -17.84 -1.70
C VAL A 413 14.17 -18.86 -1.40
N SER A 414 14.00 -19.65 -0.33
CA SER A 414 15.02 -20.58 0.15
C SER A 414 15.25 -21.75 -0.81
N ASN A 415 14.21 -22.30 -1.46
CA ASN A 415 14.33 -23.37 -2.46
C ASN A 415 14.81 -22.88 -3.84
N ARG A 416 14.50 -21.63 -4.24
CA ARG A 416 15.02 -21.04 -5.49
C ARG A 416 16.49 -20.69 -5.36
N LEU A 417 16.91 -20.04 -4.27
CA LEU A 417 18.31 -19.65 -4.09
C LEU A 417 19.22 -20.86 -3.78
N THR A 418 18.80 -21.78 -2.89
CA THR A 418 19.63 -22.93 -2.51
C THR A 418 19.81 -23.88 -3.69
N GLY A 419 21.06 -24.01 -4.15
CA GLY A 419 21.37 -24.86 -5.30
C GLY A 419 20.90 -24.28 -6.65
N GLY A 420 20.76 -22.95 -6.76
CA GLY A 420 20.73 -22.21 -8.02
C GLY A 420 19.56 -22.52 -8.95
N GLY A 421 18.35 -22.11 -8.55
CA GLY A 421 17.14 -22.18 -9.36
C GLY A 421 16.55 -23.59 -9.51
N THR A 422 17.10 -24.60 -8.85
CA THR A 422 16.70 -26.00 -9.07
C THR A 422 15.46 -26.44 -8.30
N GLY A 423 15.09 -25.78 -7.19
CA GLY A 423 13.95 -26.18 -6.35
C GLY A 423 14.08 -27.57 -5.70
N ARG A 424 15.29 -28.13 -5.64
CA ARG A 424 15.54 -29.55 -5.28
C ARG A 424 16.48 -29.75 -4.08
N CYS A 425 16.82 -28.68 -3.38
CA CYS A 425 17.98 -28.66 -2.49
C CYS A 425 17.67 -28.46 -1.01
N LEU A 426 16.41 -28.51 -0.60
CA LEU A 426 15.97 -28.58 0.80
C LEU A 426 15.06 -29.80 1.04
N GLN A 427 15.56 -30.99 0.69
CA GLN A 427 14.76 -32.23 0.55
C GLN A 427 15.14 -33.33 1.54
N THR A 428 16.33 -33.27 2.15
CA THR A 428 16.66 -34.11 3.32
C THR A 428 15.93 -33.58 4.56
N MET A 429 15.63 -34.44 5.54
CA MET A 429 14.87 -34.04 6.75
C MET A 429 15.45 -32.82 7.48
N GLU A 430 16.79 -32.73 7.56
CA GLU A 430 17.46 -31.60 8.20
C GLU A 430 17.42 -30.33 7.35
N ALA A 431 17.62 -30.45 6.02
CA ALA A 431 17.58 -29.31 5.12
C ALA A 431 16.16 -28.76 4.94
N GLY A 432 15.16 -29.65 4.84
CA GLY A 432 13.74 -29.29 4.82
C GLY A 432 13.32 -28.64 6.14
N GLY A 433 13.77 -29.17 7.29
CA GLY A 433 13.55 -28.52 8.58
C GLY A 433 14.18 -27.14 8.69
N MET A 434 15.40 -26.92 8.20
CA MET A 434 15.93 -25.55 8.09
C MET A 434 15.11 -24.69 7.12
N GLY A 435 14.50 -25.29 6.08
CA GLY A 435 13.51 -24.65 5.19
C GLY A 435 12.38 -23.99 5.96
N GLU A 436 11.74 -24.73 6.87
CA GLU A 436 10.72 -24.21 7.82
C GLU A 436 11.30 -23.06 8.67
N GLY A 437 12.47 -23.28 9.27
CA GLY A 437 13.08 -22.28 10.16
C GLY A 437 13.57 -21.00 9.46
N TRP A 438 13.90 -21.08 8.17
CA TRP A 438 14.19 -19.91 7.33
C TRP A 438 12.90 -19.16 6.98
N SER A 439 11.81 -19.88 6.69
CA SER A 439 10.49 -19.27 6.47
C SER A 439 10.02 -18.48 7.70
N ASP A 440 10.13 -19.07 8.89
CA ASP A 440 9.85 -18.38 10.17
C ASP A 440 10.76 -17.18 10.39
N ALA A 441 12.06 -17.32 10.12
CA ALA A 441 13.03 -16.23 10.28
C ALA A 441 12.77 -15.06 9.32
N LEU A 442 12.26 -15.31 8.11
CA LEU A 442 11.85 -14.26 7.18
C LEU A 442 10.59 -13.54 7.69
N ALA A 443 9.65 -14.28 8.27
CA ALA A 443 8.43 -13.74 8.86
C ALA A 443 8.73 -12.89 10.11
N ASP A 444 9.59 -13.36 11.01
CA ASP A 444 10.10 -12.61 12.17
C ASP A 444 10.81 -11.31 11.71
N LEU A 445 11.72 -11.42 10.74
CA LEU A 445 12.43 -10.28 10.17
C LEU A 445 11.48 -9.25 9.52
N ALA A 446 10.36 -9.69 8.94
CA ALA A 446 9.30 -8.82 8.42
C ALA A 446 8.51 -8.10 9.54
N GLN A 447 8.48 -8.60 10.77
CA GLN A 447 7.82 -7.93 11.90
C GLN A 447 8.76 -7.04 12.74
N VAL A 448 10.06 -6.99 12.41
CA VAL A 448 11.01 -6.07 13.05
C VAL A 448 10.63 -4.61 12.80
N ASN A 449 10.39 -3.89 13.90
CA ASN A 449 9.96 -2.49 13.92
C ASN A 449 10.78 -1.59 14.87
N SER A 450 11.80 -2.12 15.54
CA SER A 450 12.64 -1.36 16.47
C SER A 450 14.03 -2.00 16.66
N ALA A 451 14.93 -1.30 17.37
CA ALA A 451 16.25 -1.82 17.74
C ALA A 451 16.21 -2.90 18.85
N THR A 452 15.05 -3.09 19.49
CA THR A 452 14.81 -4.17 20.46
C THR A 452 13.88 -5.20 19.82
N LEU A 453 14.36 -6.44 19.69
CA LEU A 453 13.54 -7.56 19.25
C LEU A 453 12.74 -8.09 20.46
N GLY A 454 11.44 -8.32 20.26
CA GLY A 454 10.57 -8.98 21.24
C GLY A 454 10.21 -10.40 20.80
N ASP A 455 9.58 -11.17 21.68
CA ASP A 455 9.08 -12.51 21.36
C ASP A 455 8.17 -12.47 20.11
N PHE A 456 8.46 -13.34 19.14
CA PHE A 456 7.65 -13.54 17.93
C PHE A 456 6.93 -14.89 17.99
N ALA A 457 5.72 -14.97 17.44
CA ALA A 457 4.92 -16.19 17.36
C ALA A 457 4.12 -16.18 16.05
N LEU A 458 4.40 -17.15 15.17
CA LEU A 458 3.77 -17.27 13.85
C LEU A 458 2.26 -17.60 13.97
N GLY A 459 1.42 -17.00 13.13
CA GLY A 459 0.02 -17.40 12.95
C GLY A 459 -0.86 -17.22 14.20
N SER A 460 -0.49 -16.29 15.09
CA SER A 460 -1.11 -16.10 16.39
C SER A 460 -2.59 -15.71 16.32
N PHE A 461 -3.01 -15.01 15.26
CA PHE A 461 -4.41 -14.66 15.03
C PHE A 461 -5.20 -15.89 14.58
N VAL A 462 -4.84 -16.59 13.51
CA VAL A 462 -5.61 -17.76 13.02
C VAL A 462 -5.62 -18.93 14.00
N THR A 463 -4.52 -19.18 14.73
CA THR A 463 -4.45 -20.23 15.76
C THR A 463 -5.21 -19.86 17.04
N ASN A 464 -5.48 -18.57 17.25
CA ASN A 464 -6.01 -18.00 18.48
C ASN A 464 -5.15 -18.35 19.71
N LYS A 465 -3.83 -18.44 19.53
CA LYS A 465 -2.83 -18.81 20.54
C LYS A 465 -1.71 -17.78 20.58
N THR A 466 -1.20 -17.49 21.78
CA THR A 466 -0.10 -16.54 21.98
C THR A 466 1.28 -17.21 22.03
N ARG A 467 1.34 -18.53 21.86
CA ARG A 467 2.56 -19.37 21.82
C ARG A 467 2.26 -20.61 21.00
N ASP A 468 3.21 -21.03 20.18
CA ASP A 468 3.10 -22.33 19.53
C ASP A 468 3.22 -23.46 20.57
N ASN A 469 2.41 -24.50 20.39
CA ASN A 469 2.18 -25.58 21.35
C ASN A 469 1.46 -26.77 20.67
N GLU A 470 1.47 -26.85 19.34
CA GLU A 470 0.85 -27.96 18.61
C GLU A 470 1.79 -29.15 18.39
N SER A 471 1.21 -30.28 18.00
CA SER A 471 1.98 -31.47 17.62
C SER A 471 2.62 -31.26 16.24
N GLN A 472 3.70 -30.49 16.22
CA GLN A 472 4.48 -30.18 15.03
C GLN A 472 5.00 -31.43 14.30
N SER A 473 5.19 -31.29 12.98
CA SER A 473 5.90 -32.31 12.18
C SER A 473 7.40 -32.32 12.55
N LEU A 474 8.10 -33.41 12.23
CA LEU A 474 9.55 -33.48 12.52
C LEU A 474 10.37 -32.41 11.77
N VAL A 475 9.90 -31.90 10.62
CA VAL A 475 10.57 -30.79 9.93
C VAL A 475 10.29 -29.45 10.60
N HIS A 476 9.05 -29.18 11.03
CA HIS A 476 8.73 -27.94 11.77
C HIS A 476 9.51 -27.87 13.09
N ALA A 477 9.63 -29.00 13.82
CA ALA A 477 10.38 -29.05 15.08
C ALA A 477 11.90 -28.84 14.91
N ILE A 478 12.47 -29.21 13.74
CA ILE A 478 13.84 -28.84 13.37
C ILE A 478 13.90 -27.36 12.98
N GLY A 479 12.86 -26.86 12.31
CA GLY A 479 12.68 -25.46 11.95
C GLY A 479 12.67 -24.52 13.13
N GLU A 480 11.93 -24.81 14.19
CA GLU A 480 11.87 -23.98 15.41
C GLU A 480 13.27 -23.74 16.00
N VAL A 481 14.13 -24.77 16.02
CA VAL A 481 15.52 -24.65 16.49
C VAL A 481 16.34 -23.71 15.59
N TRP A 482 16.13 -23.78 14.26
CA TRP A 482 16.83 -22.95 13.29
C TRP A 482 16.32 -21.50 13.25
N ALA A 483 15.01 -21.30 13.34
CA ALA A 483 14.35 -20.00 13.49
C ALA A 483 14.82 -19.29 14.75
N LEU A 484 14.91 -20.01 15.88
CA LEU A 484 15.40 -19.47 17.15
C LEU A 484 16.87 -19.03 17.08
N ILE A 485 17.70 -19.69 16.27
CA ILE A 485 19.07 -19.24 15.99
C ILE A 485 19.06 -17.94 15.17
N TRP A 486 18.20 -17.83 14.17
CA TRP A 486 18.03 -16.60 13.40
C TRP A 486 17.51 -15.44 14.24
N HIS A 487 16.56 -15.68 15.14
CA HIS A 487 16.08 -14.68 16.10
C HIS A 487 17.22 -14.11 16.96
N GLU A 488 18.15 -14.96 17.42
CA GLU A 488 19.36 -14.54 18.14
C GLU A 488 20.34 -13.73 17.26
N ILE A 489 20.47 -14.09 15.97
CA ILE A 489 21.26 -13.33 14.98
C ILE A 489 20.65 -11.94 14.76
N ILE A 490 19.34 -11.86 14.52
CA ILE A 490 18.59 -10.61 14.30
C ILE A 490 18.71 -9.71 15.54
N ALA A 491 18.44 -10.24 16.73
CA ALA A 491 18.57 -9.50 17.99
C ALA A 491 20.01 -8.98 18.22
N SER A 492 21.02 -9.81 17.94
CA SER A 492 22.43 -9.42 18.09
C SER A 492 22.85 -8.30 17.12
N LEU A 493 22.38 -8.35 15.87
CA LEU A 493 22.65 -7.34 14.86
C LEU A 493 21.90 -6.03 15.17
N LEU A 494 20.63 -6.09 15.59
CA LEU A 494 19.84 -4.93 16.02
C LEU A 494 20.48 -4.24 17.24
N SER A 495 20.91 -5.01 18.23
CA SER A 495 21.61 -4.49 19.43
C SER A 495 22.89 -3.73 19.08
N LYS A 496 23.66 -4.18 18.09
CA LYS A 496 24.93 -3.54 17.66
C LYS A 496 24.74 -2.36 16.71
N TYR A 497 23.74 -2.39 15.83
CA TYR A 497 23.60 -1.42 14.72
C TYR A 497 22.34 -0.56 14.77
N GLY A 498 21.46 -0.78 15.75
CA GLY A 498 20.13 -0.17 15.77
C GLY A 498 19.23 -0.72 14.68
N TYR A 499 18.21 0.06 14.31
CA TYR A 499 17.18 -0.30 13.35
C TYR A 499 17.08 0.77 12.25
N THR A 500 16.93 0.32 11.00
CA THR A 500 16.58 1.19 9.86
C THR A 500 15.09 1.01 9.59
N GLU A 501 14.34 2.11 9.67
CA GLU A 501 12.87 2.14 9.52
C GLU A 501 12.41 1.72 8.11
N ASP A 502 13.06 2.26 7.07
CA ASP A 502 12.81 1.83 5.70
C ASP A 502 13.56 0.52 5.40
N ARG A 503 12.85 -0.60 5.54
CA ARG A 503 13.34 -1.95 5.20
C ARG A 503 13.66 -2.15 3.71
N PHE A 504 13.20 -1.27 2.83
CA PHE A 504 13.49 -1.31 1.39
C PHE A 504 14.76 -0.51 1.03
N ASP A 505 15.28 0.32 1.95
CA ASP A 505 16.61 0.89 1.85
C ASP A 505 17.68 -0.18 2.17
N SER A 506 18.03 -0.98 1.15
CA SER A 506 19.05 -2.01 1.29
C SER A 506 20.48 -1.45 1.42
N GLU A 507 20.70 -0.14 1.29
CA GLU A 507 21.97 0.51 1.65
C GLU A 507 21.98 1.04 3.10
N GLY A 508 20.86 0.86 3.83
CA GLY A 508 20.71 1.18 5.24
C GLY A 508 21.72 0.46 6.14
N THR A 509 22.02 1.08 7.29
CA THR A 509 23.10 0.61 8.19
C THR A 509 22.62 -0.23 9.37
N GLY A 510 21.30 -0.30 9.62
CA GLY A 510 20.69 -0.98 10.76
C GLY A 510 20.83 -2.50 10.75
N GLY A 511 20.60 -3.11 11.92
CA GLY A 511 20.74 -4.54 12.14
C GLY A 511 19.80 -5.39 11.29
N ASN A 512 18.58 -4.93 11.06
CA ASN A 512 17.61 -5.57 10.16
C ASN A 512 18.11 -5.62 8.70
N ILE A 513 18.71 -4.53 8.21
CA ILE A 513 19.26 -4.47 6.84
C ILE A 513 20.43 -5.44 6.70
N LYS A 514 21.31 -5.51 7.71
CA LYS A 514 22.43 -6.47 7.76
C LYS A 514 21.96 -7.91 7.85
N ALA A 515 20.95 -8.19 8.68
CA ALA A 515 20.36 -9.51 8.80
C ALA A 515 19.80 -9.98 7.45
N MET A 516 19.04 -9.13 6.75
CA MET A 516 18.44 -9.46 5.46
C MET A 516 19.48 -9.71 4.36
N HIS A 517 20.55 -8.90 4.28
CA HIS A 517 21.67 -9.18 3.36
C HIS A 517 22.34 -10.53 3.64
N ILE A 518 22.62 -10.85 4.91
CA ILE A 518 23.25 -12.11 5.30
C ILE A 518 22.31 -13.29 5.01
N PHE A 519 21.01 -13.12 5.29
CA PHE A 519 19.96 -14.11 5.05
C PHE A 519 19.87 -14.50 3.57
N ILE A 520 19.67 -13.53 2.67
CA ILE A 520 19.59 -13.79 1.22
C ILE A 520 20.90 -14.34 0.65
N ALA A 521 22.05 -13.78 1.04
CA ALA A 521 23.35 -14.20 0.50
C ALA A 521 23.80 -15.60 0.96
N ALA A 522 23.37 -16.07 2.14
CA ALA A 522 23.72 -17.40 2.65
C ALA A 522 23.19 -18.53 1.76
N PHE A 523 21.95 -18.41 1.26
CA PHE A 523 21.35 -19.42 0.37
C PHE A 523 22.12 -19.61 -0.94
N GLN A 524 22.71 -18.54 -1.48
CA GLN A 524 23.43 -18.55 -2.75
C GLN A 524 24.78 -19.29 -2.68
N ILE A 525 25.33 -19.48 -1.48
CA ILE A 525 26.65 -20.10 -1.27
C ILE A 525 26.62 -21.41 -0.48
N GLN A 526 25.48 -21.75 0.16
CA GLN A 526 25.34 -23.02 0.87
C GLN A 526 25.19 -24.20 -0.11
N PRO A 527 25.67 -25.42 0.24
CA PRO A 527 25.55 -26.58 -0.64
C PRO A 527 24.10 -27.05 -0.75
N CYS A 528 23.81 -27.82 -1.81
CA CYS A 528 22.53 -28.51 -1.95
C CYS A 528 22.32 -29.54 -0.82
N ASN A 529 21.13 -29.54 -0.21
CA ASN A 529 20.79 -30.29 1.01
C ASN A 529 21.79 -30.02 2.16
N PRO A 530 21.90 -28.76 2.62
CA PRO A 530 22.84 -28.39 3.66
C PRO A 530 22.52 -29.06 5.00
N THR A 531 23.54 -29.22 5.83
CA THR A 531 23.38 -29.52 7.26
C THR A 531 23.40 -28.22 8.04
N PHE A 532 22.97 -28.26 9.30
CA PHE A 532 23.10 -27.17 10.27
C PHE A 532 24.50 -26.56 10.30
N LEU A 533 25.56 -27.37 10.15
CA LEU A 533 26.95 -26.90 10.13
C LEU A 533 27.30 -26.17 8.83
N SER A 534 26.93 -26.71 7.67
CA SER A 534 27.23 -26.05 6.39
C SER A 534 26.37 -24.81 6.15
N ALA A 535 25.13 -24.78 6.65
CA ALA A 535 24.28 -23.60 6.66
C ALA A 535 24.83 -22.50 7.59
N ARG A 536 25.27 -22.87 8.80
CA ARG A 536 25.98 -21.95 9.72
C ARG A 536 27.20 -21.33 9.05
N ASP A 537 28.06 -22.16 8.46
CA ASP A 537 29.31 -21.72 7.85
C ASP A 537 29.02 -20.81 6.63
N ALA A 538 27.94 -21.08 5.88
CA ALA A 538 27.45 -20.19 4.82
C ALA A 538 26.95 -18.83 5.36
N VAL A 539 26.20 -18.80 6.46
CA VAL A 539 25.76 -17.54 7.11
C VAL A 539 26.96 -16.68 7.53
N ILE A 540 28.00 -17.29 8.10
CA ILE A 540 29.23 -16.58 8.49
C ILE A 540 30.03 -16.13 7.25
N GLN A 541 30.08 -16.94 6.20
CA GLN A 541 30.75 -16.57 4.94
C GLN A 541 29.99 -15.47 4.17
N ALA A 542 28.67 -15.38 4.29
CA ALA A 542 27.88 -14.28 3.73
C ALA A 542 28.23 -12.93 4.37
N ASP A 543 28.41 -12.88 5.70
CA ASP A 543 28.96 -11.70 6.39
C ASP A 543 30.41 -11.38 5.98
N ALA A 544 31.23 -12.42 5.78
CA ALA A 544 32.59 -12.24 5.24
C ALA A 544 32.58 -11.59 3.84
N ASN A 545 31.67 -12.02 2.96
CA ASN A 545 31.55 -11.52 1.60
C ASN A 545 30.97 -10.09 1.54
N LYS A 546 29.86 -9.81 2.26
CA LYS A 546 29.14 -8.53 2.18
C LYS A 546 29.72 -7.44 3.09
N PHE A 547 30.23 -7.82 4.27
CA PHE A 547 30.64 -6.88 5.32
C PHE A 547 32.09 -7.09 5.82
N GLY A 548 32.90 -7.87 5.10
CA GLY A 548 34.30 -8.12 5.46
C GLY A 548 34.48 -8.92 6.77
N GLY A 549 33.43 -9.60 7.25
CA GLY A 549 33.46 -10.39 8.48
C GLY A 549 33.25 -9.57 9.75
N ALA A 550 32.76 -8.33 9.63
CA ALA A 550 32.57 -7.40 10.75
C ALA A 550 31.62 -7.92 11.84
N ASN A 551 30.81 -8.96 11.56
CA ASN A 551 29.85 -9.55 12.49
C ASN A 551 30.19 -10.99 12.89
N LYS A 552 31.30 -11.55 12.41
CA LYS A 552 31.77 -12.90 12.70
C LYS A 552 31.54 -13.34 14.15
N CYS A 553 31.94 -12.51 15.13
CA CYS A 553 31.78 -12.88 16.54
C CYS A 553 30.34 -12.86 17.05
N LEU A 554 29.49 -11.94 16.58
CA LEU A 554 28.06 -11.97 16.91
C LEU A 554 27.38 -13.23 16.35
N LEU A 555 27.68 -13.56 15.08
CA LEU A 555 27.13 -14.74 14.43
C LEU A 555 27.56 -16.01 15.18
N TRP A 556 28.86 -16.18 15.45
CA TRP A 556 29.36 -17.31 16.23
C TRP A 556 28.75 -17.38 17.63
N GLN A 557 28.56 -16.26 18.32
CA GLN A 557 27.89 -16.22 19.63
C GLN A 557 26.43 -16.67 19.56
N ALA A 558 25.67 -16.23 18.54
CA ALA A 558 24.27 -16.64 18.35
C ALA A 558 24.15 -18.16 18.07
N PHE A 559 25.01 -18.71 17.19
CA PHE A 559 25.07 -20.14 16.92
C PHE A 559 25.52 -20.95 18.15
N ALA A 560 26.59 -20.53 18.82
CA ALA A 560 27.13 -21.21 20.00
C ALA A 560 26.13 -21.23 21.18
N LYS A 561 25.35 -20.16 21.38
CA LYS A 561 24.27 -20.08 22.38
C LYS A 561 23.22 -21.19 22.21
N ARG A 562 23.10 -21.78 21.02
CA ARG A 562 22.16 -22.85 20.64
C ARG A 562 22.86 -24.15 20.24
N GLY A 563 24.10 -24.37 20.68
CA GLY A 563 24.83 -25.63 20.50
C GLY A 563 25.61 -25.78 19.18
N LEU A 564 25.59 -24.77 18.29
CA LEU A 564 26.29 -24.80 16.99
C LEU A 564 27.67 -24.11 17.03
N GLY A 565 28.35 -24.13 18.17
CA GLY A 565 29.71 -23.60 18.36
C GLY A 565 30.79 -24.29 17.52
N VAL A 566 32.04 -23.83 17.65
CA VAL A 566 33.15 -24.27 16.78
C VAL A 566 33.44 -25.77 16.84
N GLY A 567 33.15 -26.42 17.97
CA GLY A 567 33.31 -27.87 18.18
C GLY A 567 32.09 -28.70 17.79
N ALA A 568 31.00 -28.11 17.30
CA ALA A 568 29.78 -28.83 16.96
C ALA A 568 30.02 -29.80 15.79
N THR A 569 29.49 -31.03 15.89
CA THR A 569 29.79 -32.11 14.94
C THR A 569 28.55 -32.63 14.21
N ALA A 570 28.76 -33.29 13.06
CA ALA A 570 27.70 -33.93 12.29
C ALA A 570 26.94 -35.01 13.08
N SER A 571 27.51 -35.52 14.17
CA SER A 571 26.88 -36.46 15.10
C SER A 571 25.99 -35.80 16.15
N LYS A 572 25.65 -34.51 15.99
CA LYS A 572 24.75 -33.75 16.88
C LYS A 572 25.23 -33.69 18.33
N VAL A 573 26.53 -33.50 18.50
CA VAL A 573 27.13 -33.12 19.78
C VAL A 573 27.15 -31.60 19.85
N ASP A 574 26.40 -31.04 20.80
CA ASP A 574 26.33 -29.61 21.05
C ASP A 574 27.69 -29.06 21.50
N ASN A 575 28.00 -27.85 21.05
CA ASN A 575 29.15 -27.09 21.49
C ASN A 575 28.77 -25.61 21.67
N THR A 576 29.25 -25.00 22.75
CA THR A 576 28.98 -23.61 23.11
C THR A 576 30.21 -22.71 22.99
N ASP A 577 31.30 -23.22 22.40
CA ASP A 577 32.53 -22.47 22.21
C ASP A 577 32.47 -21.57 20.95
N VAL A 578 33.13 -20.42 21.02
CA VAL A 578 33.31 -19.49 19.90
C VAL A 578 34.77 -19.49 19.43
N PRO A 579 35.09 -19.03 18.21
CA PRO A 579 36.48 -18.96 17.74
C PRO A 579 37.32 -18.03 18.62
N ALA A 580 38.58 -18.38 18.86
CA ALA A 580 39.51 -17.52 19.58
C ALA A 580 39.64 -16.13 18.90
N GLY A 581 39.53 -15.06 19.70
CA GLY A 581 39.45 -13.68 19.23
C GLY A 581 38.01 -13.15 19.11
N CYS A 582 37.02 -14.01 19.34
CA CYS A 582 35.71 -13.66 19.87
C CYS A 582 35.66 -13.92 21.39
#